data_AF-A0A2R3MVZ5-F1
#
_entry.id   AF-A0A2R3MVZ5-F1
#
_cell.length_a   1.000
_cell.length_b   1.000
_cell.length_c   1.000
_cell.angle_alpha   90.00
_cell.angle_beta   90.00
_cell.angle_gamma   90.00
#
_symmetry.space_group_name_H-M   'P 1'
#
loop_
_entity.id
_entity.type
_entity.pdbx_description
1 polymer ?
#
loop_
_entity_poly.entity_id
_entity_poly.type
_entity_poly.pdbx_seq_one_letter_code
_entity_poly.pdbx_strand_id
1 'polypeptide(L)' 'MKKKTIYGIKIKKRLTELGMTQVELSGRLGIAPAYLTYIITGERGGWKYRQRINEILWPAKELESVI' A
#
# COMPACT_ATOMS: atom_id res chain seq x y z
N MET A 1 14.70 7.04 -14.80
CA MET A 1 13.86 7.41 -13.64
C MET A 1 12.66 6.46 -13.55
N LYS A 2 12.43 5.76 -12.42
CA LYS A 2 11.24 4.90 -12.27
C LYS A 2 9.97 5.77 -12.21
N LYS A 3 8.94 5.45 -13.00
CA LYS A 3 7.70 6.23 -13.14
C LYS A 3 6.84 6.07 -11.89
N LYS A 4 6.81 7.07 -11.01
CA LYS A 4 5.95 7.05 -9.82
C LYS A 4 4.49 7.00 -10.25
N THR A 5 3.75 5.98 -9.82
CA THR A 5 2.30 5.93 -10.04
C THR A 5 1.58 6.70 -8.94
N ILE A 6 0.42 7.29 -9.26
CA ILE A 6 -0.44 7.95 -8.27
C ILE A 6 -0.75 7.00 -7.10
N TYR A 7 -0.99 5.72 -7.41
CA TYR A 7 -1.26 4.70 -6.41
C TYR A 7 -0.07 4.44 -5.48
N GLY A 8 1.14 4.29 -6.03
CA GLY A 8 2.35 4.12 -5.23
C GLY A 8 2.66 5.33 -4.35
N ILE A 9 2.37 6.55 -4.82
CA ILE A 9 2.48 7.77 -4.02
C ILE A 9 1.50 7.74 -2.85
N LYS A 10 0.23 7.36 -3.09
CA LYS A 10 -0.79 7.23 -2.03
C LYS A 10 -0.40 6.21 -0.98
N ILE A 11 0.11 5.04 -1.38
CA ILE A 11 0.62 4.03 -0.43
C ILE A 11 1.73 4.60 0.45
N LYS A 12 2.75 5.23 -0.15
CA LYS A 12 3.88 5.78 0.63
C LYS A 12 3.43 6.83 1.64
N LYS A 13 2.57 7.76 1.20
CA LYS A 13 2.01 8.79 2.09
C LYS A 13 1.26 8.14 3.27
N ARG A 14 0.42 7.15 2.97
CA ARG A 14 -0.38 6.47 3.99
C ARG A 14 0.47 5.66 4.97
N LEU A 15 1.52 5.00 4.49
CA LEU A 15 2.49 4.32 5.34
C LEU A 15 3.14 5.28 6.34
N THR A 16 3.52 6.48 5.90
CA THR A 16 4.03 7.54 6.79
C THR A 16 2.99 7.99 7.82
N GLU A 17 1.74 8.22 7.41
CA GLU A 17 0.65 8.58 8.32
C GLU A 17 0.41 7.53 9.42
N LEU A 18 0.54 6.24 9.07
CA LEU A 18 0.34 5.12 9.98
C LEU A 18 1.60 4.73 10.77
N GLY A 19 2.74 5.38 10.53
CA GLY A 19 4.03 4.96 11.10
C GLY A 19 4.46 3.53 10.69
N MET A 20 3.94 3.02 9.57
CA MET A 20 4.14 1.64 9.12
C MET A 20 5.20 1.56 8.02
N THR A 21 6.08 0.56 8.09
CA THR A 21 7.07 0.32 7.05
C THR A 21 6.52 -0.50 5.87
N GLN A 22 7.16 -0.40 4.70
CA GLN A 22 6.84 -1.28 3.57
C GLN A 22 7.08 -2.77 3.90
N VAL A 23 8.06 -3.07 4.76
CA VAL A 23 8.36 -4.44 5.21
C VAL A 23 7.19 -5.00 6.01
N GLU A 24 6.66 -4.24 6.97
CA GLU A 24 5.48 -4.64 7.74
C GLU A 24 4.24 -4.83 6.86
N LEU A 25 3.97 -3.91 5.92
CA LEU A 25 2.87 -4.06 4.98
C LEU A 25 3.04 -5.34 4.15
N SER A 26 4.25 -5.63 3.66
CA SER A 26 4.51 -6.87 2.91
C SER A 26 4.32 -8.13 3.77
N GLY A 27 4.67 -8.08 5.05
CA GLY A 27 4.40 -9.14 6.03
C GLY A 27 2.90 -9.37 6.24
N ARG A 28 2.11 -8.31 6.41
CA ARG A 28 0.64 -8.38 6.53
C ARG A 28 -0.03 -8.94 5.27
N LEU A 29 0.55 -8.67 4.09
CA LEU A 29 0.09 -9.21 2.81
C LEU A 29 0.55 -10.65 2.55
N GLY A 30 1.53 -11.16 3.31
CA GLY A 30 2.14 -12.46 3.06
C GLY A 30 2.92 -12.52 1.74
N ILE A 31 3.54 -11.40 1.31
CA ILE A 31 4.29 -11.32 0.06
C ILE A 31 5.73 -10.87 0.30
N ALA A 32 6.63 -11.18 -0.64
CA ALA A 32 7.98 -10.66 -0.60
C ALA A 32 8.00 -9.12 -0.69
N PRO A 33 8.83 -8.41 0.11
CA PRO A 33 8.95 -6.95 0.07
C PRO A 33 9.28 -6.39 -1.32
N ALA A 34 10.06 -7.14 -2.13
CA ALA A 34 10.37 -6.79 -3.51
C ALA A 34 9.10 -6.68 -4.37
N TYR A 35 8.12 -7.55 -4.15
CA TYR A 35 6.87 -7.52 -4.91
C TYR A 35 6.06 -6.26 -4.60
N LEU A 36 5.97 -5.87 -3.33
CA LEU A 36 5.35 -4.61 -2.92
C LEU A 36 6.08 -3.40 -3.51
N THR A 37 7.41 -3.45 -3.58
CA THR A 37 8.24 -2.42 -4.21
C THR A 37 7.85 -2.25 -5.69
N TYR A 38 7.68 -3.34 -6.44
CA TYR A 38 7.25 -3.28 -7.84
C TYR A 38 5.87 -2.65 -8.02
N ILE A 39 4.94 -2.89 -7.09
CA ILE A 39 3.61 -2.25 -7.09
C ILE A 39 3.75 -0.74 -6.88
N ILE A 40 4.52 -0.34 -5.87
CA ILE A 40 4.71 1.06 -5.50
C ILE A 40 5.44 1.83 -6.61
N THR A 41 6.42 1.21 -7.28
CA THR A 41 7.14 1.84 -8.39
C THR A 41 6.42 1.75 -9.72
N GLY A 42 5.25 1.10 -9.79
CA GLY A 42 4.47 0.94 -11.02
C GLY A 42 5.05 -0.06 -12.01
N GLU A 43 6.07 -0.82 -11.61
CA GLU A 43 6.67 -1.88 -12.43
C GLU A 43 5.70 -3.07 -12.59
N ARG A 44 4.86 -3.28 -11.57
CA ARG A 44 3.70 -4.17 -11.64
C ARG A 44 2.47 -3.40 -11.22
N GLY A 45 1.35 -3.59 -11.90
CA GLY A 45 0.13 -2.92 -11.48
C GLY A 45 -0.49 -3.52 -10.22
N GLY A 46 -0.15 -4.74 -9.82
CA GLY A 46 -0.47 -5.26 -8.48
C GLY A 46 -1.95 -5.59 -8.23
N TRP A 47 -2.76 -5.73 -9.27
CA TRP A 47 -4.22 -5.96 -9.25
C TRP A 47 -4.65 -7.00 -8.20
N LYS A 48 -3.96 -8.14 -8.11
CA LYS A 48 -4.23 -9.21 -7.12
C LYS A 48 -4.17 -8.74 -5.66
N TYR A 49 -3.33 -7.75 -5.35
CA TYR A 49 -3.08 -7.32 -3.97
C TYR A 49 -3.66 -5.94 -3.65
N ARG A 50 -4.14 -5.18 -4.65
CA ARG A 50 -4.65 -3.81 -4.42
C ARG A 50 -5.78 -3.76 -3.41
N GLN A 51 -6.74 -4.69 -3.52
CA GLN A 51 -7.85 -4.74 -2.58
C GLN A 51 -7.33 -4.93 -1.15
N ARG A 52 -6.50 -5.94 -0.92
CA ARG A 52 -5.96 -6.24 0.41
C ARG A 52 -5.01 -5.16 0.95
N ILE A 53 -4.23 -4.53 0.07
CA ILE A 53 -3.44 -3.33 0.40
C ILE A 53 -4.38 -2.24 0.90
N ASN A 54 -5.48 -2.01 0.19
CA ASN A 54 -6.41 -0.95 0.56
C ASN A 54 -7.13 -1.25 1.88
N GLU A 55 -7.53 -2.49 2.13
CA GLU A 55 -8.14 -2.93 3.39
C GLU A 55 -7.19 -2.73 4.59
N ILE A 56 -5.89 -2.99 4.41
CA ILE A 56 -4.88 -2.80 5.46
C ILE A 56 -4.61 -1.31 5.71
N LEU A 57 -4.53 -0.51 4.64
CA LEU A 57 -4.10 0.89 4.73
C LEU A 57 -5.25 1.87 4.99
N TRP A 58 -6.46 1.57 4.54
CA TRP A 58 -7.67 2.40 4.70
C TRP A 58 -8.84 1.53 5.20
N PRO A 59 -8.76 1.02 6.45
CA PRO A 59 -9.82 0.18 7.00
C PRO A 59 -11.13 0.96 7.14
N ALA A 60 -12.26 0.30 6.84
CA ALA A 60 -13.59 0.92 6.84
C ALA A 60 -13.98 1.58 8.18
N LYS A 61 -13.44 1.10 9.30
CA LYS A 61 -13.67 1.67 10.64
C LYS A 61 -13.20 3.13 10.79
N GLU A 62 -12.27 3.60 9.97
CA GLU A 62 -11.85 5.01 9.98
C GLU A 62 -12.78 5.93 9.17
N LEU A 63 -13.62 5.38 8.28
CA LEU A 63 -14.61 6.16 7.54
C LEU A 63 -15.86 6.46 8.38
N GLU A 64 -16.17 5.60 9.36
CA GLU A 64 -17.31 5.79 10.28
C GLU A 64 -17.05 6.86 11.34
N SER A 65 -15.80 7.13 11.73
CA SER A 65 -15.47 8.15 12.73
C SER A 65 -15.54 9.60 12.23
N VAL A 66 -15.92 9.80 10.96
CA VAL A 66 -16.02 11.12 10.30
C VAL A 66 -17.50 11.50 10.02
N ILE A 67 -18.45 10.63 10.38
CA ILE A 67 -19.90 10.84 10.31
C ILE A 67 -20.44 10.93 11.73
#